data_AF-A0A1I4SAJ6-F1
#
_entry.id   AF-A0A1I4SAJ6-F1
#
_cell.length_a   1.000
_cell.length_b   1.000
_cell.length_c   1.000
_cell.angle_alpha   90.00
_cell.angle_beta   90.00
_cell.angle_gamma   90.00
#
_symmetry.space_group_name_H-M   'P 1'
#
loop_
_entity.id
_entity.type
_entity.pdbx_description
1 polymer ?
#
loop_
_entity_poly.entity_id
_entity_poly.type
_entity_poly.pdbx_seq_one_letter_code
_entity_poly.pdbx_strand_id
1 'polypeptide(L)'
;MPSLKLSGLFRRDPNRPDLKQRAATLKANLGKRPDTQNQPAPGSDEAKAAFKDACHQHTIRTQFANDYPELKRTPLEWWTADSLGKALETGELTPAECARLYPLATERELRMAEIEHELNLGGLFALAFADEYPVTPVADDPDPIHAVIAESYRAEDAMKTFGLDPNSTSRPNWFLRERALTEAQSATRDAVWRTTPTTRAGRLALVDYARFQVALFTGSSVQDPDCPAYLFRDIMGAVTAAFEADCAPASDVASHDLSGCDLAQLARLYETWEGVFHHLTGAGAIPCFTSDRRSGFTPAGEVLDREYDRAGAFLSTIADEVRTRTAVSADDRHERLGVLIRHELNTNGRPVDDALLSELNSQPDR
;
A
#
# COMPACT_ATOMS: atom_id res chain seq x y z
N MET A 1 25.48 34.55 2.03
CA MET A 1 24.14 34.16 2.54
C MET A 1 24.17 34.21 4.06
N PRO A 2 23.10 34.67 4.75
CA PRO A 2 23.05 34.66 6.21
C PRO A 2 22.89 33.24 6.76
N SER A 3 23.48 32.96 7.92
CA SER A 3 23.40 31.65 8.59
C SER A 3 22.12 31.55 9.44
N LEU A 4 21.28 30.54 9.15
CA LEU A 4 20.08 30.24 9.93
C LEU A 4 20.46 29.63 11.29
N LYS A 5 20.32 30.42 12.36
CA LYS A 5 20.54 29.96 13.75
C LYS A 5 19.34 29.17 14.27
N LEU A 6 19.33 27.86 14.04
CA LEU A 6 18.26 26.93 14.48
C LEU A 6 18.12 26.79 16.01
N SER A 7 19.03 27.37 16.80
CA SER A 7 19.08 27.26 18.27
C SER A 7 17.86 27.82 19.02
N GLY A 8 16.92 28.48 18.35
CA GLY A 8 15.69 29.00 18.96
C GLY A 8 14.51 28.02 18.97
N LEU A 9 14.46 27.07 18.03
CA LEU A 9 13.25 26.25 17.77
C LEU A 9 13.00 25.12 18.78
N PHE A 10 13.98 24.78 19.62
CA PHE A 10 13.92 23.62 20.51
C PHE A 10 13.78 23.98 22.00
N ARG A 11 13.07 25.07 22.32
CA ARG A 11 12.66 25.37 23.71
C ARG A 11 11.61 24.36 24.17
N ARG A 12 12.04 23.26 24.79
CA ARG A 12 11.15 22.32 25.48
C ARG A 12 10.38 23.03 26.60
N ASP A 13 9.08 22.77 26.68
CA ASP A 13 8.26 23.06 27.86
C ASP A 13 8.81 22.26 29.06
N PRO A 14 9.16 22.90 30.20
CA PRO A 14 9.69 22.22 31.37
C PRO A 14 8.69 21.27 32.05
N ASN A 15 7.40 21.35 31.73
CA ASN A 15 6.37 20.45 32.25
C ASN A 15 6.16 19.20 31.36
N ARG A 16 6.69 19.20 30.13
CA ARG A 16 6.52 18.09 29.19
C ARG A 16 7.48 16.95 29.55
N PRO A 17 7.00 15.74 29.87
CA PRO A 17 7.86 14.65 30.32
C PRO A 17 8.89 14.29 29.25
N ASP A 18 10.13 14.04 29.69
CA ASP A 18 11.24 13.81 28.76
C ASP A 18 11.11 12.46 28.02
N LEU A 19 11.94 12.25 26.99
CA LEU A 19 11.91 11.01 26.20
C LEU A 19 12.17 9.75 27.04
N LYS A 20 12.92 9.87 28.14
CA LYS A 20 13.26 8.78 29.06
C LYS A 20 12.06 8.44 29.95
N GLN A 21 11.34 9.46 30.41
CA GLN A 21 10.08 9.33 31.15
C GLN A 21 8.97 8.77 30.26
N ARG A 22 8.81 9.28 29.02
CA ARG A 22 7.85 8.72 28.05
C ARG A 22 8.17 7.25 27.73
N ALA A 23 9.43 6.91 27.48
CA ALA A 23 9.85 5.52 27.25
C ALA A 23 9.63 4.62 28.47
N ALA A 24 9.89 5.10 29.69
CA ALA A 24 9.64 4.35 30.91
C ALA A 24 8.14 4.06 31.12
N THR A 25 7.27 5.05 30.87
CA THR A 25 5.81 4.87 30.90
C THR A 25 5.34 3.90 29.81
N LEU A 26 5.87 4.00 28.59
CA LEU A 26 5.56 3.08 27.50
C LEU A 26 5.93 1.64 27.87
N LYS A 27 7.14 1.42 28.38
CA LYS A 27 7.64 0.10 28.81
C LYS A 27 6.85 -0.47 30.00
N ALA A 28 6.38 0.38 30.91
CA ALA A 28 5.49 -0.02 32.01
C ALA A 28 4.07 -0.41 31.55
N ASN A 29 3.62 0.09 30.39
CA ASN A 29 2.35 -0.27 29.78
C ASN A 29 2.44 -1.48 28.85
N LEU A 30 3.53 -1.64 28.09
CA LEU A 30 3.77 -2.79 27.20
C LEU A 30 3.72 -4.15 27.93
N GLY A 31 4.10 -4.19 29.22
CA GLY A 31 3.97 -5.39 30.06
C GLY A 31 2.52 -5.76 30.44
N LYS A 32 1.55 -4.87 30.22
CA LYS A 32 0.12 -5.13 30.44
C LYS A 32 -0.54 -5.49 29.12
N ARG A 33 -0.44 -6.77 28.74
CA ARG A 33 -1.31 -7.33 27.69
C ARG A 33 -2.77 -7.02 28.08
N PRO A 34 -3.57 -6.34 27.24
CA PRO A 34 -4.95 -6.02 27.59
C PRO A 34 -5.70 -7.31 27.87
N ASP A 35 -6.49 -7.32 28.95
CA ASP A 35 -7.02 -8.56 29.51
C ASP A 35 -8.08 -9.18 28.57
N THR A 36 -7.67 -10.20 27.82
CA THR A 36 -8.45 -10.76 26.70
C THR A 36 -9.71 -11.49 27.14
N GLN A 37 -9.96 -11.60 28.46
CA GLN A 37 -11.13 -12.27 29.03
C GLN A 37 -12.46 -11.55 28.78
N ASN A 38 -12.44 -10.27 28.36
CA ASN A 38 -13.63 -9.44 28.16
C ASN A 38 -13.79 -8.88 26.73
N GLN A 39 -13.23 -9.52 25.70
CA GLN A 39 -13.55 -9.14 24.31
C GLN A 39 -14.94 -9.65 23.90
N PRO A 40 -15.75 -8.85 23.19
CA PRO A 40 -17.05 -9.30 22.66
C PRO A 40 -16.86 -10.33 21.54
N ALA A 41 -17.88 -11.15 21.29
CA ALA A 41 -17.79 -12.20 20.27
C ALA A 41 -17.78 -11.61 18.84
N PRO A 42 -17.07 -12.25 17.89
CA PRO A 42 -17.14 -11.86 16.47
C PRO A 42 -18.59 -11.81 15.97
N GLY A 43 -18.91 -10.78 15.19
CA GLY A 43 -20.25 -10.54 14.62
C GLY A 43 -21.30 -10.03 15.62
N SER A 44 -21.02 -9.97 16.92
CA SER A 44 -22.06 -9.72 17.94
C SER A 44 -22.48 -8.24 18.05
N ASP A 45 -23.69 -8.02 18.59
CA ASP A 45 -24.19 -6.66 18.86
C ASP A 45 -23.32 -5.93 19.90
N GLU A 46 -22.71 -6.65 20.85
CA GLU A 46 -21.74 -6.11 21.80
C GLU A 46 -20.46 -5.64 21.09
N ALA A 47 -19.96 -6.38 20.09
CA ALA A 47 -18.81 -5.95 19.28
C ALA A 47 -19.16 -4.71 18.45
N LYS A 48 -20.32 -4.73 17.79
CA LYS A 48 -20.87 -3.59 17.02
C LYS A 48 -21.16 -2.37 17.90
N ALA A 49 -21.47 -2.55 19.19
CA ALA A 49 -21.63 -1.46 20.16
C ALA A 49 -20.29 -0.93 20.68
N ALA A 50 -19.36 -1.81 21.04
CA ALA A 50 -18.02 -1.44 21.51
C ALA A 50 -17.24 -0.65 20.44
N PHE A 51 -17.30 -1.08 19.17
CA PHE A 51 -16.72 -0.33 18.06
C PHE A 51 -17.32 1.08 17.93
N LYS A 52 -18.64 1.23 18.07
CA LYS A 52 -19.32 2.54 17.99
C LYS A 52 -18.93 3.49 19.14
N ASP A 53 -18.79 2.99 20.37
CA ASP A 53 -18.26 3.82 21.47
C ASP A 53 -16.79 4.18 21.23
N ALA A 54 -15.95 3.26 20.77
CA ALA A 54 -14.56 3.57 20.40
C ALA A 54 -14.47 4.68 19.33
N CYS A 55 -15.31 4.65 18.28
CA CYS A 55 -15.40 5.74 17.30
C CYS A 55 -15.85 7.09 17.93
N HIS A 56 -16.76 7.05 18.89
CA HIS A 56 -17.21 8.23 19.62
C HIS A 56 -16.09 8.82 20.51
N GLN A 57 -15.42 7.97 21.30
CA GLN A 57 -14.26 8.36 22.11
C GLN A 57 -13.13 8.88 21.24
N HIS A 58 -12.86 8.28 20.07
CA HIS A 58 -11.85 8.77 19.14
C HIS A 58 -12.14 10.21 18.69
N THR A 59 -13.40 10.49 18.34
CA THR A 59 -13.89 11.82 17.93
C THR A 59 -13.74 12.87 19.04
N ILE A 60 -13.98 12.50 20.31
CA ILE A 60 -13.76 13.39 21.46
C ILE A 60 -12.26 13.62 21.68
N ARG A 61 -11.49 12.53 21.73
CA ARG A 61 -10.08 12.55 22.12
C ARG A 61 -9.17 13.21 21.07
N THR A 62 -9.58 13.25 19.80
CA THR A 62 -8.83 13.92 18.72
C THR A 62 -9.14 15.41 18.53
N GLN A 63 -10.00 16.02 19.35
CA GLN A 63 -10.33 17.45 19.23
C GLN A 63 -9.10 18.40 19.27
N PHE A 64 -8.01 17.98 19.93
CA PHE A 64 -6.72 18.69 19.93
C PHE A 64 -6.13 18.89 18.52
N ALA A 65 -6.59 18.17 17.50
CA ALA A 65 -6.18 18.36 16.10
C ALA A 65 -6.51 19.78 15.57
N ASN A 66 -7.35 20.54 16.29
CA ASN A 66 -7.63 21.95 16.04
C ASN A 66 -6.60 22.91 16.68
N ASP A 67 -5.78 22.44 17.62
CA ASP A 67 -4.75 23.24 18.32
C ASP A 67 -3.52 23.50 17.44
N TYR A 68 -3.51 22.99 16.20
CA TYR A 68 -2.48 23.18 15.17
C TYR A 68 -2.98 24.08 14.03
N PRO A 69 -3.20 25.40 14.25
CA PRO A 69 -3.76 26.29 13.24
C PRO A 69 -2.85 26.45 12.01
N GLU A 70 -1.53 26.30 12.15
CA GLU A 70 -0.57 26.39 11.04
C GLU A 70 -0.71 25.24 10.03
N LEU A 71 -1.28 24.10 10.44
CA LEU A 71 -1.59 22.99 9.55
C LEU A 71 -2.90 23.19 8.78
N LYS A 72 -3.70 24.22 9.08
CA LYS A 72 -5.03 24.36 8.47
C LYS A 72 -4.92 24.94 7.06
N ARG A 73 -5.14 24.11 6.03
CA ARG A 73 -5.08 24.48 4.61
C ARG A 73 -6.37 25.21 4.18
N THR A 74 -7.53 24.69 4.59
CA THR A 74 -8.85 25.31 4.34
C THR A 74 -9.76 25.08 5.56
N PRO A 75 -11.02 25.60 5.60
CA PRO A 75 -11.92 25.37 6.75
C PRO A 75 -12.16 23.89 7.11
N LEU A 76 -12.01 22.98 6.15
CA LEU A 76 -12.26 21.53 6.27
C LEU A 76 -11.03 20.65 6.07
N GLU A 77 -9.88 21.22 5.69
CA GLU A 77 -8.67 20.45 5.32
C GLU A 77 -7.46 20.89 6.14
N TRP A 78 -6.66 19.90 6.51
CA TRP A 78 -5.40 20.06 7.23
C TRP A 78 -4.27 19.42 6.44
N TRP A 79 -3.09 20.02 6.51
CA TRP A 79 -1.83 19.46 6.06
C TRP A 79 -1.50 18.19 6.84
N THR A 80 -1.27 17.11 6.08
CA THR A 80 -0.79 15.80 6.54
C THR A 80 0.66 15.59 6.10
N ALA A 81 1.41 14.66 6.71
CA ALA A 81 2.78 14.38 6.28
C ALA A 81 2.86 13.99 4.79
N ASP A 82 1.90 13.17 4.32
CA ASP A 82 1.74 12.79 2.91
C ASP A 82 1.43 13.98 1.99
N SER A 83 0.41 14.80 2.33
CA SER A 83 0.04 15.94 1.48
C SER A 83 1.08 17.07 1.49
N LEU A 84 1.90 17.18 2.55
CA LEU A 84 3.07 18.07 2.59
C LEU A 84 4.20 17.60 1.67
N GLY A 85 4.35 16.29 1.48
CA GLY A 85 5.25 15.72 0.47
C GLY A 85 4.76 16.05 -0.94
N LYS A 86 3.51 15.68 -1.25
CA LYS A 86 2.89 15.92 -2.57
C LYS A 86 2.84 17.41 -2.93
N ALA A 87 2.57 18.29 -1.97
CA ALA A 87 2.59 19.75 -2.18
C ALA A 87 4.00 20.35 -2.35
N LEU A 88 5.05 19.69 -1.86
CA LEU A 88 6.44 20.06 -2.14
C LEU A 88 6.84 19.66 -3.56
N GLU A 89 6.40 18.49 -4.03
CA GLU A 89 6.65 17.98 -5.38
C GLU A 89 5.95 18.81 -6.47
N THR A 90 4.71 19.24 -6.23
CA THR A 90 3.97 20.13 -7.16
C THR A 90 4.40 21.59 -7.08
N GLY A 91 5.21 21.98 -6.08
CA GLY A 91 5.61 23.36 -5.83
C GLY A 91 4.52 24.25 -5.22
N GLU A 92 3.44 23.68 -4.68
CA GLU A 92 2.45 24.41 -3.88
C GLU A 92 3.05 24.93 -2.56
N LEU A 93 4.04 24.22 -2.00
CA LEU A 93 4.81 24.64 -0.83
C LEU A 93 6.29 24.79 -1.14
N THR A 94 6.94 25.81 -0.57
CA THR A 94 8.40 25.90 -0.62
C THR A 94 9.05 24.86 0.31
N PRO A 95 10.30 24.43 0.04
CA PRO A 95 11.04 23.55 0.95
C PRO A 95 11.14 24.08 2.39
N ALA A 96 11.15 25.41 2.58
CA ALA A 96 11.20 26.05 3.89
C ALA A 96 9.86 25.97 4.64
N GLU A 97 8.73 25.97 3.93
CA GLU A 97 7.40 25.80 4.53
C GLU A 97 7.13 24.33 4.84
N CYS A 98 7.46 23.41 3.92
CA CYS A 98 7.36 21.98 4.18
C CYS A 98 8.22 21.59 5.40
N ALA A 99 9.49 22.02 5.48
CA ALA A 99 10.35 21.78 6.65
C ALA A 99 9.84 22.41 7.97
N ARG A 100 8.96 23.42 7.92
CA ARG A 100 8.30 24.01 9.09
C ARG A 100 7.03 23.27 9.48
N LEU A 101 6.25 22.79 8.51
CA LEU A 101 4.94 22.17 8.71
C LEU A 101 5.05 20.66 9.02
N TYR A 102 5.99 19.96 8.40
CA TYR A 102 6.13 18.50 8.50
C TYR A 102 6.27 18.00 9.96
N PRO A 103 7.09 18.61 10.83
CA PRO A 103 7.18 18.18 12.23
C PRO A 103 5.87 18.36 13.02
N LEU A 104 5.04 19.35 12.65
CA LEU A 104 3.74 19.58 13.27
C LEU A 104 2.71 18.55 12.78
N ALA A 105 2.71 18.23 11.48
CA ALA A 105 1.84 17.22 10.89
C ALA A 105 2.11 15.85 11.53
N THR A 106 3.39 15.43 11.54
CA THR A 106 3.79 14.15 12.16
C THR A 106 3.49 14.10 13.66
N GLU A 107 3.63 15.20 14.42
CA GLU A 107 3.25 15.21 15.85
C GLU A 107 1.73 15.05 16.04
N ARG A 108 0.93 15.74 15.21
CA ARG A 108 -0.55 15.64 15.22
C ARG A 108 -1.01 14.23 14.85
N GLU A 109 -0.49 13.67 13.77
CA GLU A 109 -0.83 12.34 13.25
C GLU A 109 -0.42 11.23 14.22
N LEU A 110 0.82 11.26 14.72
CA LEU A 110 1.28 10.30 15.73
C LEU A 110 0.40 10.31 16.97
N ARG A 111 -0.08 11.49 17.39
CA ARG A 111 -0.98 11.63 18.54
C ARG A 111 -2.42 11.18 18.24
N MET A 112 -2.86 11.19 16.98
CA MET A 112 -4.11 10.55 16.56
C MET A 112 -3.97 9.02 16.58
N ALA A 113 -2.93 8.47 15.96
CA ALA A 113 -2.63 7.03 15.96
C ALA A 113 -2.42 6.46 17.38
N GLU A 114 -1.77 7.21 18.28
CA GLU A 114 -1.65 6.85 19.71
C GLU A 114 -3.05 6.71 20.38
N ILE A 115 -4.06 7.46 19.95
CA ILE A 115 -5.45 7.34 20.45
C ILE A 115 -6.21 6.19 19.77
N GLU A 116 -6.07 6.01 18.46
CA GLU A 116 -6.72 4.92 17.71
C GLU A 116 -6.27 3.55 18.23
N HIS A 117 -4.97 3.43 18.55
CA HIS A 117 -4.39 2.26 19.19
C HIS A 117 -4.90 2.06 20.64
N GLU A 118 -4.91 3.11 21.47
CA GLU A 118 -5.47 3.05 22.84
C GLU A 118 -6.95 2.67 22.88
N LEU A 119 -7.70 2.94 21.81
CA LEU A 119 -9.12 2.58 21.67
C LEU A 119 -9.34 1.23 20.94
N ASN A 120 -8.27 0.55 20.51
CA ASN A 120 -8.31 -0.72 19.76
C ASN A 120 -9.28 -0.68 18.55
N LEU A 121 -9.31 0.43 17.80
CA LEU A 121 -10.32 0.64 16.76
C LEU A 121 -10.33 -0.46 15.68
N GLY A 122 -9.15 -0.85 15.17
CA GLY A 122 -9.04 -1.91 14.17
C GLY A 122 -9.45 -3.30 14.68
N GLY A 123 -9.09 -3.64 15.93
CA GLY A 123 -9.50 -4.90 16.55
C GLY A 123 -11.00 -4.97 16.83
N LEU A 124 -11.61 -3.84 17.23
CA LEU A 124 -13.06 -3.74 17.41
C LEU A 124 -13.81 -3.73 16.07
N PHE A 125 -13.25 -3.15 15.00
CA PHE A 125 -13.78 -3.26 13.65
C PHE A 125 -13.81 -4.72 13.18
N ALA A 126 -12.68 -5.43 13.27
CA ALA A 126 -12.58 -6.84 12.88
C ALA A 126 -13.55 -7.75 13.67
N LEU A 127 -13.76 -7.49 14.96
CA LEU A 127 -14.78 -8.19 15.75
C LEU A 127 -16.20 -7.80 15.33
N ALA A 128 -16.47 -6.53 15.01
CA ALA A 128 -17.80 -6.05 14.64
C ALA A 128 -18.29 -6.54 13.26
N PHE A 129 -17.39 -6.78 12.30
CA PHE A 129 -17.74 -7.11 10.90
C PHE A 129 -17.16 -8.46 10.42
N ALA A 130 -16.88 -9.38 11.36
CA ALA A 130 -16.28 -10.69 11.07
C ALA A 130 -17.09 -11.57 10.09
N ASP A 131 -18.41 -11.33 9.96
CA ASP A 131 -19.32 -12.12 9.12
C ASP A 131 -19.24 -11.75 7.61
N GLU A 132 -18.37 -10.80 7.22
CA GLU A 132 -18.48 -10.08 5.94
C GLU A 132 -17.35 -10.35 4.91
N TYR A 133 -16.46 -11.37 5.09
CA TYR A 133 -15.28 -11.65 4.22
C TYR A 133 -15.03 -13.15 3.80
N PRO A 134 -14.47 -13.49 2.60
CA PRO A 134 -14.44 -14.84 1.93
C PRO A 134 -13.04 -15.58 1.92
N VAL A 135 -12.69 -16.75 1.29
CA VAL A 135 -13.10 -17.51 0.05
C VAL A 135 -13.02 -19.09 0.08
N THR A 136 -14.05 -19.83 -0.41
CA THR A 136 -14.18 -21.33 -0.56
C THR A 136 -14.05 -21.77 -2.05
N PRO A 137 -13.47 -22.95 -2.40
CA PRO A 137 -13.07 -23.27 -3.79
C PRO A 137 -14.15 -23.77 -4.78
N VAL A 138 -13.86 -23.59 -6.08
CA VAL A 138 -14.64 -24.00 -7.28
C VAL A 138 -13.73 -24.77 -8.29
N ALA A 139 -14.30 -25.47 -9.28
CA ALA A 139 -13.67 -26.59 -10.01
C ALA A 139 -12.92 -26.27 -11.34
N ASP A 140 -12.26 -27.30 -11.90
CA ASP A 140 -11.15 -27.31 -12.88
C ASP A 140 -11.44 -26.91 -14.36
N ASP A 141 -12.33 -25.95 -14.65
CA ASP A 141 -12.43 -25.43 -16.03
C ASP A 141 -11.22 -24.53 -16.40
N PRO A 142 -10.67 -24.62 -17.63
CA PRO A 142 -9.48 -23.86 -18.03
C PRO A 142 -9.79 -22.36 -18.18
N ASP A 143 -8.97 -21.54 -17.53
CA ASP A 143 -9.23 -20.11 -17.36
C ASP A 143 -9.30 -19.32 -18.68
N PRO A 144 -10.36 -18.52 -18.92
CA PRO A 144 -10.50 -17.72 -20.14
C PRO A 144 -9.36 -16.72 -20.36
N ILE A 145 -8.66 -16.27 -19.30
CA ILE A 145 -7.60 -15.27 -19.42
C ILE A 145 -6.42 -15.74 -20.28
N HIS A 146 -6.11 -17.05 -20.26
CA HIS A 146 -4.98 -17.59 -21.01
C HIS A 146 -5.16 -17.42 -22.52
N ALA A 147 -6.40 -17.50 -23.02
CA ALA A 147 -6.71 -17.36 -24.44
C ALA A 147 -6.51 -15.92 -24.93
N VAL A 148 -6.99 -14.92 -24.17
CA VAL A 148 -6.85 -13.50 -24.54
C VAL A 148 -5.42 -13.00 -24.39
N ILE A 149 -4.67 -13.47 -23.37
CA ILE A 149 -3.23 -13.19 -23.23
C ILE A 149 -2.46 -13.73 -24.46
N ALA A 150 -2.77 -14.96 -24.90
CA ALA A 150 -2.14 -15.57 -26.07
C ALA A 150 -2.54 -14.92 -27.41
N GLU A 151 -3.65 -14.18 -27.49
CA GLU A 151 -4.00 -13.32 -28.62
C GLU A 151 -3.24 -12.00 -28.57
N SER A 152 -3.16 -11.35 -27.40
CA SER A 152 -2.42 -10.09 -27.25
C SER A 152 -0.93 -10.25 -27.54
N TYR A 153 -0.26 -11.32 -27.08
CA TYR A 153 1.12 -11.60 -27.46
C TYR A 153 1.33 -11.75 -28.98
N ARG A 154 0.34 -12.24 -29.73
CA ARG A 154 0.41 -12.34 -31.20
C ARG A 154 0.22 -10.99 -31.88
N ALA A 155 -0.60 -10.10 -31.34
CA ALA A 155 -0.73 -8.72 -31.84
C ALA A 155 0.55 -7.90 -31.56
N GLU A 156 1.13 -8.03 -30.36
CA GLU A 156 2.40 -7.42 -29.98
C GLU A 156 3.56 -7.86 -30.90
N ASP A 157 3.70 -9.16 -31.15
CA ASP A 157 4.76 -9.67 -32.04
C ASP A 157 4.54 -9.29 -33.51
N ALA A 158 3.28 -9.17 -33.96
CA ALA A 158 2.97 -8.66 -35.30
C ALA A 158 3.33 -7.18 -35.47
N MET A 159 3.10 -6.35 -34.45
CA MET A 159 3.49 -4.93 -34.44
C MET A 159 5.01 -4.78 -34.37
N LYS A 160 5.68 -5.55 -33.51
CA LYS A 160 7.14 -5.63 -33.42
C LYS A 160 7.80 -6.08 -34.72
N THR A 161 7.24 -7.11 -35.37
CA THR A 161 7.69 -7.59 -36.68
C THR A 161 7.52 -6.54 -37.78
N PHE A 162 6.46 -5.73 -37.73
CA PHE A 162 6.28 -4.60 -38.64
C PHE A 162 7.33 -3.51 -38.39
N GLY A 163 7.58 -3.11 -37.14
CA GLY A 163 8.59 -2.11 -36.79
C GLY A 163 10.04 -2.53 -37.10
N LEU A 164 10.33 -3.84 -37.11
CA LEU A 164 11.64 -4.39 -37.47
C LEU A 164 11.84 -4.61 -38.98
N ASP A 165 10.81 -4.51 -39.81
CA ASP A 165 10.94 -4.63 -41.26
C ASP A 165 11.48 -3.31 -41.84
N PRO A 166 12.70 -3.28 -42.42
CA PRO A 166 13.28 -2.05 -42.96
C PRO A 166 12.56 -1.54 -44.22
N ASN A 167 11.60 -2.31 -44.75
CA ASN A 167 10.72 -1.93 -45.85
C ASN A 167 9.26 -1.73 -45.39
N SER A 168 9.01 -1.61 -44.08
CA SER A 168 7.69 -1.27 -43.54
C SER A 168 7.17 0.05 -44.13
N THR A 169 7.90 1.14 -43.90
CA THR A 169 7.55 2.53 -44.30
C THR A 169 7.73 2.84 -45.78
N SER A 170 8.43 1.98 -46.54
CA SER A 170 8.62 2.15 -47.99
C SER A 170 7.50 1.51 -48.84
N ARG A 171 6.59 0.73 -48.23
CA ARG A 171 5.46 0.11 -48.92
C ARG A 171 4.30 1.09 -49.13
N PRO A 172 3.56 0.99 -50.25
CA PRO A 172 2.26 1.63 -50.39
C PRO A 172 1.35 1.27 -49.21
N ASN A 173 0.60 2.26 -48.70
CA ASN A 173 -0.36 2.09 -47.60
C ASN A 173 0.23 1.59 -46.27
N TRP A 174 1.54 1.77 -46.02
CA TRP A 174 2.17 1.33 -44.77
C TRP A 174 1.47 1.85 -43.51
N PHE A 175 1.05 3.12 -43.51
CA PHE A 175 0.32 3.77 -42.41
C PHE A 175 -1.06 3.15 -42.15
N LEU A 176 -1.73 2.58 -43.16
CA LEU A 176 -2.98 1.83 -42.96
C LEU A 176 -2.71 0.48 -42.29
N ARG A 177 -1.58 -0.17 -42.62
CA ARG A 177 -1.16 -1.43 -41.99
C ARG A 177 -0.70 -1.21 -40.56
N GLU A 178 0.10 -0.18 -40.32
CA GLU A 178 0.52 0.25 -38.98
C GLU A 178 -0.70 0.53 -38.10
N ARG A 179 -1.61 1.40 -38.57
CA ARG A 179 -2.87 1.70 -37.88
C ARG A 179 -3.67 0.44 -37.55
N ALA A 180 -3.83 -0.48 -38.50
CA ALA A 180 -4.58 -1.73 -38.27
C ALA A 180 -3.89 -2.65 -37.24
N LEU A 181 -2.55 -2.64 -37.16
CA LEU A 181 -1.79 -3.36 -36.14
C LEU A 181 -1.95 -2.71 -34.77
N THR A 182 -1.87 -1.37 -34.67
CA THR A 182 -2.11 -0.63 -33.42
C THR A 182 -3.55 -0.79 -32.92
N GLU A 183 -4.55 -0.76 -33.81
CA GLU A 183 -5.96 -1.02 -33.48
C GLU A 183 -6.15 -2.45 -32.95
N ALA A 184 -5.51 -3.46 -33.55
CA ALA A 184 -5.54 -4.84 -33.08
C ALA A 184 -4.78 -5.05 -31.74
N GLN A 185 -3.60 -4.46 -31.59
CA GLN A 185 -2.80 -4.47 -30.36
C GLN A 185 -3.59 -3.86 -29.19
N SER A 186 -4.21 -2.69 -29.39
CA SER A 186 -5.05 -2.09 -28.35
C SER A 186 -6.29 -2.92 -28.07
N ALA A 187 -7.01 -3.43 -29.09
CA ALA A 187 -8.21 -4.24 -28.88
C ALA A 187 -7.95 -5.57 -28.15
N THR A 188 -6.80 -6.20 -28.39
CA THR A 188 -6.42 -7.43 -27.68
C THR A 188 -5.96 -7.17 -26.25
N ARG A 189 -5.23 -6.08 -25.99
CA ARG A 189 -4.90 -5.63 -24.63
C ARG A 189 -6.15 -5.26 -23.81
N ASP A 190 -7.06 -4.50 -24.42
CA ASP A 190 -8.41 -4.22 -23.90
C ASP A 190 -9.16 -5.50 -23.52
N ALA A 191 -9.04 -6.57 -24.32
CA ALA A 191 -9.68 -7.86 -24.05
C ALA A 191 -9.04 -8.59 -22.86
N VAL A 192 -7.72 -8.49 -22.65
CA VAL A 192 -7.08 -9.02 -21.43
C VAL A 192 -7.59 -8.28 -20.19
N TRP A 193 -7.60 -6.95 -20.21
CA TRP A 193 -8.03 -6.15 -19.05
C TRP A 193 -9.52 -6.25 -18.72
N ARG A 194 -10.36 -6.65 -19.67
CA ARG A 194 -11.80 -6.93 -19.45
C ARG A 194 -12.12 -8.39 -19.16
N THR A 195 -11.14 -9.29 -19.24
CA THR A 195 -11.37 -10.72 -18.95
C THR A 195 -11.06 -10.98 -17.48
N THR A 196 -12.08 -11.38 -16.74
CA THR A 196 -11.95 -11.78 -15.34
C THR A 196 -11.38 -13.20 -15.25
N PRO A 197 -10.18 -13.42 -14.68
CA PRO A 197 -9.65 -14.77 -14.47
C PRO A 197 -10.41 -15.49 -13.34
N THR A 198 -10.82 -16.72 -13.60
CA THR A 198 -11.63 -17.54 -12.69
C THR A 198 -10.80 -18.47 -11.79
N THR A 199 -9.49 -18.60 -12.05
CA THR A 199 -8.59 -19.55 -11.40
C THR A 199 -7.31 -18.88 -10.89
N ARG A 200 -6.63 -19.54 -9.93
CA ARG A 200 -5.30 -19.10 -9.46
C ARG A 200 -4.26 -19.08 -10.59
N ALA A 201 -4.33 -20.03 -11.54
CA ALA A 201 -3.40 -20.10 -12.67
C ALA A 201 -3.57 -18.91 -13.63
N GLY A 202 -4.82 -18.54 -13.91
CA GLY A 202 -5.13 -17.37 -14.72
C GLY A 202 -4.76 -16.06 -14.03
N ARG A 203 -5.02 -15.92 -12.73
CA ARG A 203 -4.60 -14.74 -11.95
C ARG A 203 -3.09 -14.52 -12.00
N LEU A 204 -2.29 -15.58 -11.89
CA LEU A 204 -0.83 -15.50 -12.06
C LEU A 204 -0.44 -15.08 -13.49
N ALA A 205 -1.08 -15.64 -14.52
CA ALA A 205 -0.82 -15.24 -15.90
C ALA A 205 -1.19 -13.77 -16.19
N LEU A 206 -2.24 -13.23 -15.57
CA LEU A 206 -2.59 -11.81 -15.65
C LEU A 206 -1.53 -10.91 -15.03
N VAL A 207 -0.98 -11.28 -13.87
CA VAL A 207 0.11 -10.55 -13.21
C VAL A 207 1.38 -10.57 -14.07
N ASP A 208 1.73 -11.70 -14.68
CA ASP A 208 2.90 -11.78 -15.58
C ASP A 208 2.69 -11.03 -16.90
N TYR A 209 1.47 -10.99 -17.43
CA TYR A 209 1.12 -10.13 -18.57
C TYR A 209 1.18 -8.64 -18.20
N ALA A 210 0.78 -8.24 -17.00
CA ALA A 210 0.94 -6.87 -16.50
C ALA A 210 2.42 -6.47 -16.34
N ARG A 211 3.26 -7.35 -15.82
CA ARG A 211 4.73 -7.16 -15.79
C ARG A 211 5.30 -6.99 -17.20
N PHE A 212 4.87 -7.81 -18.15
CA PHE A 212 5.28 -7.71 -19.56
C PHE A 212 4.86 -6.36 -20.18
N GLN A 213 3.61 -5.93 -20.00
CA GLN A 213 3.14 -4.64 -20.50
C GLN A 213 3.95 -3.49 -19.90
N VAL A 214 4.12 -3.43 -18.56
CA VAL A 214 4.95 -2.40 -17.90
C VAL A 214 6.38 -2.37 -18.48
N ALA A 215 7.00 -3.53 -18.71
CA ALA A 215 8.34 -3.63 -19.27
C ALA A 215 8.45 -3.06 -20.70
N LEU A 216 7.41 -3.17 -21.53
CA LEU A 216 7.39 -2.55 -22.87
C LEU A 216 7.50 -1.02 -22.78
N PHE A 217 6.79 -0.39 -21.83
CA PHE A 217 6.81 1.06 -21.68
C PHE A 217 8.11 1.55 -21.02
N THR A 218 8.57 0.91 -19.94
CA THR A 218 9.81 1.31 -19.26
C THR A 218 11.07 1.08 -20.10
N GLY A 219 11.05 0.14 -21.05
CA GLY A 219 12.12 -0.07 -22.02
C GLY A 219 12.10 0.90 -23.22
N SER A 220 11.05 1.71 -23.38
CA SER A 220 10.93 2.64 -24.50
C SER A 220 11.60 3.99 -24.19
N SER A 221 12.37 4.52 -25.14
CA SER A 221 13.00 5.86 -25.03
C SER A 221 12.03 7.00 -25.34
N VAL A 222 10.75 6.70 -25.55
CA VAL A 222 9.69 7.67 -25.85
C VAL A 222 8.92 7.95 -24.57
N GLN A 223 9.32 8.99 -23.85
CA GLN A 223 8.56 9.53 -22.74
C GLN A 223 7.30 10.26 -23.25
N ASP A 224 6.28 9.49 -23.60
CA ASP A 224 4.90 9.99 -23.65
C ASP A 224 4.43 10.19 -22.19
N PRO A 225 4.14 11.44 -21.76
CA PRO A 225 3.80 11.72 -20.37
C PRO A 225 2.40 11.25 -19.97
N ASP A 226 1.48 11.07 -20.93
CA ASP A 226 0.09 10.71 -20.67
C ASP A 226 -0.11 9.19 -20.66
N CYS A 227 0.75 8.44 -21.36
CA CYS A 227 0.65 7.00 -21.54
C CYS A 227 0.63 6.16 -20.23
N PRO A 228 1.46 6.45 -19.20
CA PRO A 228 1.49 5.63 -17.97
C PRO A 228 0.17 5.59 -17.20
N ALA A 229 -0.60 6.68 -17.22
CA ALA A 229 -1.82 6.81 -16.42
C ALA A 229 -2.94 5.86 -16.89
N TYR A 230 -3.10 5.71 -18.21
CA TYR A 230 -4.08 4.79 -18.80
C TYR A 230 -3.70 3.33 -18.53
N LEU A 231 -2.43 2.98 -18.74
CA LEU A 231 -1.95 1.63 -18.45
C LEU A 231 -2.12 1.28 -16.97
N PHE A 232 -1.77 2.18 -16.05
CA PHE A 232 -1.91 1.94 -14.62
C PHE A 232 -3.38 1.73 -14.23
N ARG A 233 -4.30 2.59 -14.72
CA ARG A 233 -5.74 2.43 -14.51
C ARG A 233 -6.24 1.07 -14.99
N ASP A 234 -5.82 0.64 -16.18
CA ASP A 234 -6.35 -0.57 -16.82
C ASP A 234 -5.74 -1.85 -16.22
N ILE A 235 -4.46 -1.82 -15.82
CA ILE A 235 -3.84 -2.87 -15.00
C ILE A 235 -4.55 -2.98 -13.64
N MET A 236 -4.73 -1.87 -12.91
CA MET A 236 -5.35 -1.90 -11.59
C MET A 236 -6.81 -2.36 -11.64
N GLY A 237 -7.57 -1.93 -12.66
CA GLY A 237 -8.93 -2.41 -12.89
C GLY A 237 -9.00 -3.92 -13.15
N ALA A 238 -8.08 -4.45 -13.97
CA ALA A 238 -8.02 -5.87 -14.27
C ALA A 238 -7.55 -6.73 -13.09
N VAL A 239 -6.52 -6.27 -12.37
CA VAL A 239 -6.01 -6.91 -11.14
C VAL A 239 -7.12 -6.95 -10.09
N THR A 240 -7.88 -5.88 -9.93
CA THR A 240 -8.95 -5.86 -8.92
C THR A 240 -10.16 -6.67 -9.35
N ALA A 241 -10.57 -6.64 -10.62
CA ALA A 241 -11.61 -7.55 -11.11
C ALA A 241 -11.21 -9.03 -10.94
N ALA A 242 -9.93 -9.35 -11.08
CA ALA A 242 -9.38 -10.67 -10.80
C ALA A 242 -9.42 -11.05 -9.30
N PHE A 243 -9.21 -10.10 -8.40
CA PHE A 243 -9.37 -10.31 -6.96
C PHE A 243 -10.84 -10.33 -6.51
N GLU A 244 -11.72 -9.53 -7.11
CA GLU A 244 -13.17 -9.54 -6.86
C GLU A 244 -13.81 -10.89 -7.23
N ALA A 245 -13.28 -11.55 -8.26
CA ALA A 245 -13.67 -12.90 -8.64
C ALA A 245 -13.21 -13.98 -7.65
N ASP A 246 -12.12 -13.74 -6.90
CA ASP A 246 -11.81 -14.53 -5.71
C ASP A 246 -12.80 -14.18 -4.58
N CYS A 247 -13.08 -12.88 -4.35
CA CYS A 247 -13.97 -12.41 -3.28
C CYS A 247 -15.47 -12.76 -3.44
N ALA A 248 -15.83 -13.74 -4.26
CA ALA A 248 -17.16 -14.34 -4.26
C ALA A 248 -17.47 -15.00 -2.89
N PRO A 249 -18.73 -14.94 -2.41
CA PRO A 249 -19.05 -15.04 -0.98
C PRO A 249 -18.93 -16.46 -0.42
N ALA A 250 -18.03 -16.61 0.56
CA ALA A 250 -17.49 -17.89 1.00
C ALA A 250 -16.61 -17.70 2.27
N SER A 251 -15.48 -18.42 2.48
CA SER A 251 -14.67 -18.30 3.74
C SER A 251 -13.14 -18.56 3.62
N ASP A 252 -12.31 -17.70 4.25
CA ASP A 252 -10.83 -17.65 4.40
C ASP A 252 -9.96 -16.82 3.42
N VAL A 253 -9.18 -15.88 3.98
CA VAL A 253 -7.92 -15.38 3.41
C VAL A 253 -6.92 -16.53 3.47
N ALA A 254 -6.67 -17.18 2.34
CA ALA A 254 -5.76 -18.33 2.29
C ALA A 254 -4.38 -17.97 2.88
N SER A 255 -4.00 -18.68 3.96
CA SER A 255 -2.67 -18.56 4.55
C SER A 255 -1.62 -18.79 3.47
N HIS A 256 -0.84 -17.75 3.17
CA HIS A 256 0.22 -17.85 2.18
C HIS A 256 1.36 -18.61 2.82
N ASP A 257 1.57 -19.87 2.40
CA ASP A 257 2.67 -20.69 2.90
C ASP A 257 4.02 -20.13 2.44
N LEU A 258 4.61 -19.31 3.31
CA LEU A 258 5.94 -18.74 3.17
C LEU A 258 7.02 -19.65 3.81
N SER A 259 6.66 -20.80 4.39
CA SER A 259 7.60 -21.67 5.11
C SER A 259 8.75 -22.19 4.22
N GLY A 260 8.49 -22.35 2.91
CA GLY A 260 9.49 -22.74 1.92
C GLY A 260 10.51 -21.66 1.55
N CYS A 261 10.32 -20.40 1.95
CA CYS A 261 11.22 -19.30 1.58
C CYS A 261 12.46 -19.19 2.49
N ASP A 262 13.57 -18.67 1.94
CA ASP A 262 14.72 -18.20 2.74
C ASP A 262 14.59 -16.71 3.12
N LEU A 263 15.42 -16.23 4.05
CA LEU A 263 15.35 -14.84 4.55
C LEU A 263 15.56 -13.79 3.45
N ALA A 264 16.41 -14.06 2.46
CA ALA A 264 16.68 -13.13 1.37
C ALA A 264 15.54 -13.16 0.31
N GLN A 265 14.88 -14.31 0.13
CA GLN A 265 13.63 -14.40 -0.65
C GLN A 265 12.50 -13.61 0.01
N LEU A 266 12.34 -13.76 1.33
CA LEU A 266 11.36 -12.99 2.11
C LEU A 266 11.64 -11.48 2.06
N ALA A 267 12.91 -11.06 2.15
CA ALA A 267 13.28 -9.66 2.05
C ALA A 267 12.99 -9.04 0.68
N ARG A 268 13.31 -9.74 -0.42
CA ARG A 268 12.96 -9.30 -1.78
C ARG A 268 11.44 -9.29 -2.02
N LEU A 269 10.71 -10.24 -1.43
CA LEU A 269 9.25 -10.30 -1.51
C LEU A 269 8.61 -9.12 -0.75
N TYR A 270 9.12 -8.80 0.44
CA TYR A 270 8.72 -7.64 1.23
C TYR A 270 8.98 -6.33 0.47
N GLU A 271 10.19 -6.15 -0.08
CA GLU A 271 10.55 -4.97 -0.88
C GLU A 271 9.64 -4.79 -2.10
N THR A 272 9.33 -5.88 -2.81
CA THR A 272 8.43 -5.86 -3.96
C THR A 272 7.03 -5.38 -3.56
N TRP A 273 6.49 -5.86 -2.44
CA TRP A 273 5.15 -5.50 -1.98
C TRP A 273 5.08 -4.13 -1.28
N GLU A 274 6.17 -3.64 -0.67
CA GLU A 274 6.25 -2.26 -0.19
C GLU A 274 6.19 -1.27 -1.36
N GLY A 275 6.88 -1.58 -2.46
CA GLY A 275 6.79 -0.82 -3.71
C GLY A 275 5.37 -0.76 -4.25
N VAL A 276 4.63 -1.88 -4.22
CA VAL A 276 3.20 -1.94 -4.58
C VAL A 276 2.35 -1.09 -3.62
N PHE A 277 2.48 -1.31 -2.31
CA PHE A 277 1.74 -0.61 -1.26
C PHE A 277 1.85 0.92 -1.42
N HIS A 278 3.06 1.45 -1.58
CA HIS A 278 3.27 2.89 -1.81
C HIS A 278 2.71 3.40 -3.15
N HIS A 279 2.73 2.59 -4.22
CA HIS A 279 2.07 2.97 -5.48
C HIS A 279 0.54 3.07 -5.32
N LEU A 280 -0.06 2.20 -4.51
CA LEU A 280 -1.48 2.26 -4.18
C LEU A 280 -1.81 3.51 -3.33
N THR A 281 -0.97 3.85 -2.33
CA THR A 281 -1.09 5.10 -1.54
C THR A 281 -0.96 6.35 -2.42
N GLY A 282 -0.06 6.33 -3.41
CA GLY A 282 0.10 7.39 -4.39
C GLY A 282 -1.11 7.53 -5.31
N ALA A 283 -1.58 6.41 -5.87
CA ALA A 283 -2.75 6.34 -6.73
C ALA A 283 -4.04 6.82 -6.03
N GLY A 284 -4.19 6.58 -4.73
CA GLY A 284 -5.33 7.02 -3.93
C GLY A 284 -5.55 8.54 -3.92
N ALA A 285 -4.58 9.35 -4.35
CA ALA A 285 -4.72 10.80 -4.50
C ALA A 285 -5.22 11.26 -5.90
N ILE A 286 -5.38 10.36 -6.89
CA ILE A 286 -5.74 10.74 -8.26
C ILE A 286 -7.27 10.96 -8.38
N PRO A 287 -7.76 12.07 -8.99
CA PRO A 287 -9.20 12.39 -9.09
C PRO A 287 -10.11 11.43 -9.87
N CYS A 288 -9.60 10.30 -10.37
CA CYS A 288 -10.44 9.23 -10.94
C CYS A 288 -10.80 8.14 -9.90
N PHE A 289 -10.05 8.06 -8.80
CA PHE A 289 -10.28 7.11 -7.70
C PHE A 289 -10.97 7.79 -6.51
N THR A 290 -10.75 9.08 -6.28
CA THR A 290 -11.53 9.89 -5.33
C THR A 290 -12.75 10.51 -6.01
N SER A 291 -13.86 10.69 -5.28
CA SER A 291 -15.04 11.41 -5.80
C SER A 291 -15.16 12.80 -5.18
N ASP A 292 -15.73 13.76 -5.94
CA ASP A 292 -16.05 15.12 -5.48
C ASP A 292 -16.95 15.16 -4.21
N ARG A 293 -17.57 14.02 -3.84
CA ARG A 293 -18.46 13.88 -2.69
C ARG A 293 -17.69 13.65 -1.38
N ARG A 294 -16.78 14.58 -1.05
CA ARG A 294 -16.18 14.87 0.27
C ARG A 294 -15.41 13.78 1.04
N SER A 295 -15.61 12.50 0.74
CA SER A 295 -14.87 11.37 1.35
C SER A 295 -15.09 10.04 0.63
N GLY A 296 -16.11 9.93 -0.24
CA GLY A 296 -16.35 8.71 -0.99
C GLY A 296 -15.30 8.49 -2.08
N PHE A 297 -14.80 7.27 -2.20
CA PHE A 297 -14.13 6.80 -3.40
C PHE A 297 -15.11 6.77 -4.60
N THR A 298 -14.59 6.68 -5.82
CA THR A 298 -15.35 6.14 -6.96
C THR A 298 -15.37 4.62 -6.86
N PRO A 299 -16.18 3.88 -7.65
CA PRO A 299 -16.09 2.42 -7.69
C PRO A 299 -14.68 1.90 -8.02
N ALA A 300 -13.90 2.67 -8.80
CA ALA A 300 -12.50 2.36 -9.07
C ALA A 300 -11.56 2.68 -7.88
N GLY A 301 -11.96 3.57 -6.97
CA GLY A 301 -11.27 3.80 -5.70
C GLY A 301 -11.64 2.79 -4.61
N GLU A 302 -12.90 2.36 -4.53
CA GLU A 302 -13.32 1.25 -3.64
C GLU A 302 -12.60 -0.05 -4.02
N VAL A 303 -12.34 -0.22 -5.32
CA VAL A 303 -11.39 -1.17 -5.90
C VAL A 303 -9.96 -0.98 -5.33
N LEU A 304 -9.37 0.20 -5.50
CA LEU A 304 -8.01 0.52 -5.09
C LEU A 304 -7.76 0.38 -3.57
N ASP A 305 -8.75 0.74 -2.74
CA ASP A 305 -8.70 0.68 -1.28
C ASP A 305 -8.57 -0.77 -0.78
N ARG A 306 -9.32 -1.71 -1.40
CA ARG A 306 -9.21 -3.15 -1.13
C ARG A 306 -7.89 -3.76 -1.62
N GLU A 307 -7.27 -3.20 -2.67
CA GLU A 307 -5.90 -3.58 -3.04
C GLU A 307 -4.88 -3.12 -2.00
N TYR A 308 -5.05 -1.91 -1.47
CA TYR A 308 -4.16 -1.32 -0.46
C TYR A 308 -4.20 -2.10 0.86
N ASP A 309 -5.40 -2.42 1.36
CA ASP A 309 -5.59 -3.28 2.54
C ASP A 309 -4.94 -4.66 2.35
N ARG A 310 -5.15 -5.31 1.20
CA ARG A 310 -4.54 -6.61 0.90
C ARG A 310 -3.02 -6.53 0.80
N ALA A 311 -2.46 -5.48 0.20
CA ALA A 311 -1.02 -5.26 0.13
C ALA A 311 -0.43 -5.09 1.54
N GLY A 312 -1.10 -4.32 2.42
CA GLY A 312 -0.74 -4.18 3.83
C GLY A 312 -0.78 -5.51 4.59
N ALA A 313 -1.88 -6.27 4.47
CA ALA A 313 -2.03 -7.58 5.11
C ALA A 313 -0.96 -8.60 4.65
N PHE A 314 -0.60 -8.60 3.37
CA PHE A 314 0.47 -9.46 2.87
C PHE A 314 1.86 -9.02 3.34
N LEU A 315 2.13 -7.72 3.47
CA LEU A 315 3.36 -7.21 4.09
C LEU A 315 3.50 -7.64 5.56
N SER A 316 2.40 -7.62 6.33
CA SER A 316 2.37 -8.18 7.70
C SER A 316 2.66 -9.68 7.70
N THR A 317 2.07 -10.43 6.77
CA THR A 317 2.30 -11.88 6.63
C THR A 317 3.78 -12.20 6.40
N ILE A 318 4.46 -11.44 5.53
CA ILE A 318 5.90 -11.59 5.29
C ILE A 318 6.72 -11.19 6.51
N ALA A 319 6.37 -10.08 7.18
CA ALA A 319 7.10 -9.60 8.36
C ALA A 319 6.99 -10.57 9.55
N ASP A 320 5.82 -11.18 9.76
CA ASP A 320 5.60 -12.19 10.79
C ASP A 320 6.41 -13.46 10.50
N GLU A 321 6.40 -13.96 9.26
CA GLU A 321 7.25 -15.07 8.84
C GLU A 321 8.73 -14.77 9.10
N VAL A 322 9.22 -13.62 8.65
CA VAL A 322 10.60 -13.15 8.87
C VAL A 322 10.94 -13.06 10.36
N ARG A 323 10.00 -12.65 11.22
CA ARG A 323 10.21 -12.58 12.67
C ARG A 323 10.49 -13.98 13.26
N THR A 324 9.87 -15.05 12.74
CA THR A 324 10.12 -16.44 13.17
C THR A 324 11.48 -17.01 12.75
N ARG A 325 12.10 -16.48 11.69
CA ARG A 325 13.33 -17.06 11.14
C ARG A 325 14.57 -16.69 11.97
N THR A 326 15.36 -17.70 12.29
CA THR A 326 16.72 -17.53 12.83
C THR A 326 17.69 -17.27 11.69
N ALA A 327 18.36 -16.13 11.70
CA ALA A 327 19.46 -15.83 10.79
C ALA A 327 20.66 -16.77 11.03
N VAL A 328 21.22 -17.38 9.98
CA VAL A 328 22.43 -18.23 10.07
C VAL A 328 23.70 -17.52 9.60
N SER A 329 23.58 -16.34 9.00
CA SER A 329 24.70 -15.48 8.59
C SER A 329 24.55 -14.03 9.10
N ALA A 330 25.59 -13.22 8.95
CA ALA A 330 25.52 -11.79 9.23
C ALA A 330 24.61 -11.06 8.21
N ASP A 331 24.56 -11.53 6.97
CA ASP A 331 23.76 -10.94 5.90
C ASP A 331 22.28 -11.29 6.07
N ASP A 332 21.96 -12.56 6.41
CA ASP A 332 20.63 -13.00 6.84
C ASP A 332 20.05 -12.09 7.93
N ARG A 333 20.90 -11.71 8.90
CA ARG A 333 20.51 -10.83 10.00
C ARG A 333 20.27 -9.40 9.52
N HIS A 334 21.08 -8.87 8.61
CA HIS A 334 20.81 -7.55 8.01
C HIS A 334 19.49 -7.55 7.21
N GLU A 335 19.22 -8.57 6.40
CA GLU A 335 17.97 -8.72 5.65
C GLU A 335 16.76 -8.81 6.59
N ARG A 336 16.83 -9.69 7.60
CA ARG A 336 15.79 -9.86 8.63
C ARG A 336 15.49 -8.55 9.37
N LEU A 337 16.52 -7.88 9.86
CA LEU A 337 16.37 -6.61 10.58
C LEU A 337 15.86 -5.49 9.66
N GLY A 338 16.29 -5.45 8.40
CA GLY A 338 15.86 -4.48 7.40
C GLY A 338 14.36 -4.58 7.09
N VAL A 339 13.85 -5.79 6.87
CA VAL A 339 12.41 -6.06 6.72
C VAL A 339 11.63 -5.61 7.95
N LEU A 340 12.05 -6.05 9.14
CA LEU A 340 11.30 -5.78 10.37
C LEU A 340 11.28 -4.27 10.71
N ILE A 341 12.38 -3.53 10.50
CA ILE A 341 12.38 -2.07 10.64
C ILE A 341 11.42 -1.41 9.66
N ARG A 342 11.47 -1.78 8.37
CA ARG A 342 10.59 -1.21 7.34
C ARG A 342 9.12 -1.47 7.66
N HIS A 343 8.79 -2.68 8.09
CA HIS A 343 7.44 -3.02 8.49
C HIS A 343 6.94 -2.16 9.64
N GLU A 344 7.73 -2.01 10.71
CA GLU A 344 7.38 -1.16 11.84
C GLU A 344 7.29 0.34 11.47
N LEU A 345 8.07 0.81 10.49
CA LEU A 345 7.94 2.17 9.96
C LEU A 345 6.64 2.35 9.16
N ASN A 346 6.26 1.36 8.34
CA ASN A 346 5.07 1.43 7.49
C ASN A 346 3.76 1.26 8.27
N THR A 347 3.73 0.39 9.28
CA THR A 347 2.51 0.11 10.08
C THR A 347 2.39 0.98 11.33
N ASN A 348 3.50 1.25 12.02
CA ASN A 348 3.50 1.94 13.32
C ASN A 348 4.11 3.36 13.27
N GLY A 349 4.64 3.79 12.12
CA GLY A 349 5.37 5.05 11.95
C GLY A 349 6.73 5.13 12.68
N ARG A 350 7.09 4.08 13.43
CA ARG A 350 8.31 3.96 14.26
C ARG A 350 8.50 2.51 14.71
N PRO A 351 9.74 2.02 14.88
CA PRO A 351 10.01 0.79 15.62
C PRO A 351 9.42 0.82 17.04
N VAL A 352 8.55 -0.15 17.35
CA VAL A 352 8.00 -0.41 18.70
C VAL A 352 8.35 -1.80 19.23
N ASP A 353 8.79 -2.73 18.38
CA ASP A 353 9.33 -4.04 18.80
C ASP A 353 10.63 -3.85 19.61
N ASP A 354 10.49 -3.98 20.92
CA ASP A 354 11.54 -3.82 21.94
C ASP A 354 12.62 -4.92 21.84
N ALA A 355 12.30 -6.08 21.24
CA ALA A 355 13.25 -7.16 20.99
C ALA A 355 14.04 -6.91 19.70
N LEU A 356 13.38 -6.47 18.62
CA LEU A 356 14.00 -5.99 17.40
C LEU A 356 14.98 -4.83 17.69
N LEU A 357 14.57 -3.87 18.53
CA LEU A 357 15.43 -2.77 18.96
C LEU A 357 16.63 -3.24 19.80
N SER A 358 16.45 -4.24 20.67
CA SER A 358 17.56 -4.85 21.40
C SER A 358 18.53 -5.58 20.47
N GLU A 359 18.01 -6.30 19.47
CA GLU A 359 18.80 -7.01 18.45
C GLU A 359 19.54 -6.04 17.52
N LEU A 360 18.97 -4.88 17.19
CA LEU A 360 19.65 -3.83 16.42
C LEU A 360 20.80 -3.19 17.18
N ASN A 361 20.67 -3.03 18.51
CA ASN A 361 21.68 -2.41 19.35
C ASN A 361 22.77 -3.39 19.81
N SER A 362 22.57 -4.71 19.71
CA SER A 362 23.67 -5.66 19.85
C SER A 362 24.54 -5.61 18.60
N GLN A 363 25.77 -5.10 18.73
CA GLN A 363 26.76 -5.28 17.68
C GLN A 363 27.16 -6.75 17.66
N PRO A 364 27.17 -7.43 16.49
CA PRO A 364 28.00 -8.60 16.33
C PRO A 364 29.47 -8.14 16.48
N ASP A 365 30.27 -8.88 17.25
CA ASP A 365 31.67 -8.55 17.46
C ASP A 365 32.40 -8.44 16.10
N ARG A 366 33.15 -7.36 15.93
CA ARG A 366 33.84 -6.96 14.68
C ARG A 366 35.27 -7.48 14.59
#